data_AF-A0A3R7NT55-F1
#
_entry.id   AF-A0A3R7NT55-F1
#
_cell.length_a   1.000
_cell.length_b   1.000
_cell.length_c   1.000
_cell.angle_alpha   90.00
_cell.angle_beta   90.00
_cell.angle_gamma   90.00
#
_symmetry.space_group_name_H-M   'P 1'
#
loop_
_entity.id
_entity.type
_entity.pdbx_description
1 polymer ?
#
loop_
_entity_poly.entity_id
_entity_poly.type
_entity_poly.pdbx_seq_one_letter_code
_entity_poly.pdbx_strand_id
1 'polypeptide(L)'
;MAIRGLAAQCVSSITRGSRLLRRPVQQQRRFFMFSAPRLGTFKYRHTRTIPDDAVNPLTTPTKIDAGTLHIVSVPIGNLKDFSIRALDVLQQVDYIVTTDRPATKTLLDLVHIEAQGRLIHYSRSNRTASKEKLVELLRGGRSMALVCTSGTPCVGDVGSELIREMQSAGVRVSAVPGPCALTCALAVSGVTFSPYESGTSSPSSSTHAEVPSLASLRSLRDGSFFFGNMLPESHGARLRILRNIVGAANYPCVFYEIPRRLLSVLQDVALVLPRRRVVVAHELTKMNESLHADNADKLLAFYSRQEAYVMLKKGQLVLIIDGPDASEAQEQLRREAEKRRRLRRGIAEFVGQGRDGEESGQGVIQPKPQSRRELLRRRRRKRLIMKIEKEQEKIRMAMKINHTDASKL
;
A
#
# COMPACT_ATOMS: atom_id res chain seq x y z
N MET A 1 -8.80 -1.81 -57.45
CA MET A 1 -7.80 -1.75 -58.54
C MET A 1 -8.05 -0.49 -59.34
N ALA A 2 -7.03 0.37 -59.48
CA ALA A 2 -6.83 1.48 -60.45
C ALA A 2 -8.04 2.39 -60.82
N ILE A 3 -8.10 3.65 -60.38
CA ILE A 3 -7.44 4.86 -60.94
C ILE A 3 -7.89 5.21 -62.38
N ARG A 4 -8.38 6.45 -62.55
CA ARG A 4 -8.15 7.45 -63.64
C ARG A 4 -9.47 8.18 -63.93
N GLY A 5 -9.55 9.50 -64.09
CA GLY A 5 -8.56 10.56 -64.24
C GLY A 5 -9.10 11.64 -65.19
N LEU A 6 -8.57 12.86 -65.05
CA LEU A 6 -8.61 14.01 -65.98
C LEU A 6 -9.96 14.72 -66.19
N ALA A 7 -10.03 16.00 -66.53
CA ALA A 7 -9.17 17.20 -66.54
C ALA A 7 -9.98 18.27 -67.31
N ALA A 8 -9.84 19.56 -66.97
CA ALA A 8 -10.08 20.76 -67.82
C ALA A 8 -10.60 21.92 -66.96
N GLN A 9 -10.31 23.21 -67.16
CA GLN A 9 -9.30 23.98 -67.89
C GLN A 9 -9.60 25.47 -67.62
N CYS A 10 -8.67 26.34 -68.03
CA CYS A 10 -8.79 27.80 -68.29
C CYS A 10 -8.63 28.77 -67.08
N VAL A 11 -7.52 29.51 -66.92
CA VAL A 11 -6.83 30.55 -67.76
C VAL A 11 -7.53 31.91 -67.65
N SER A 12 -6.96 32.92 -66.97
CA SER A 12 -6.11 34.03 -67.49
C SER A 12 -6.22 35.20 -66.46
N SER A 13 -5.38 36.23 -66.31
CA SER A 13 -4.11 36.71 -66.89
C SER A 13 -3.67 38.00 -66.13
N ILE A 14 -2.35 38.17 -65.92
CA ILE A 14 -1.50 39.40 -66.20
C ILE A 14 -1.80 40.69 -65.36
N THR A 15 -0.88 41.42 -64.69
CA THR A 15 0.41 42.10 -65.04
C THR A 15 1.22 42.40 -63.76
N ARG A 16 2.52 42.03 -63.65
CA ARG A 16 3.79 42.82 -63.86
C ARG A 16 4.03 44.06 -62.99
N GLY A 17 5.12 44.01 -62.20
CA GLY A 17 5.84 45.18 -61.65
C GLY A 17 6.98 44.76 -60.72
N SER A 18 8.22 44.71 -61.22
CA SER A 18 9.42 44.19 -60.56
C SER A 18 10.43 45.30 -60.20
N ARG A 19 11.07 45.19 -59.02
CA ARG A 19 12.49 45.48 -58.65
C ARG A 19 12.58 45.57 -57.12
N LEU A 20 12.96 44.50 -56.42
CA LEU A 20 14.33 44.09 -56.02
C LEU A 20 15.05 45.08 -55.10
N LEU A 21 15.05 44.77 -53.79
CA LEU A 21 16.20 44.95 -52.89
C LEU A 21 16.25 43.79 -51.87
N ARG A 22 17.43 43.16 -51.81
CA ARG A 22 17.88 42.01 -51.00
C ARG A 22 17.91 42.36 -49.49
N ARG A 23 17.51 41.51 -48.52
CA ARG A 23 18.20 40.38 -47.82
C ARG A 23 17.68 40.37 -46.35
N PRO A 24 17.95 39.39 -45.47
CA PRO A 24 18.17 37.94 -45.60
C PRO A 24 17.12 37.12 -44.82
N VAL A 25 17.11 35.81 -45.04
CA VAL A 25 16.26 34.81 -44.36
C VAL A 25 16.63 34.73 -42.86
N GLN A 26 15.73 35.20 -41.99
CA GLN A 26 15.79 34.88 -40.56
C GLN A 26 15.12 33.52 -40.33
N GLN A 27 15.93 32.49 -40.09
CA GLN A 27 15.48 31.24 -39.48
C GLN A 27 14.94 31.57 -38.08
N GLN A 28 13.62 31.65 -37.93
CA GLN A 28 12.99 31.57 -36.62
C GLN A 28 13.17 30.14 -36.08
N ARG A 29 14.13 30.00 -35.18
CA ARG A 29 14.33 28.80 -34.36
C ARG A 29 13.03 28.49 -33.63
N ARG A 30 12.38 27.39 -34.02
CA ARG A 30 11.32 26.77 -33.21
C ARG A 30 11.95 26.35 -31.88
N PHE A 31 11.63 27.07 -30.81
CA PHE A 31 11.85 26.61 -29.45
C PHE A 31 11.01 25.35 -29.24
N PHE A 32 11.63 24.19 -29.31
CA PHE A 32 11.07 22.98 -28.70
C PHE A 32 11.13 23.18 -27.18
N MET A 33 10.02 23.62 -26.59
CA MET A 33 9.80 23.41 -25.16
C MET A 33 9.68 21.90 -24.93
N PHE A 34 10.78 21.25 -24.59
CA PHE A 34 10.73 19.97 -23.89
C PHE A 34 10.13 20.24 -22.51
N SER A 35 8.81 20.17 -22.41
CA SER A 35 8.15 20.02 -21.12
C SER A 35 8.46 18.62 -20.62
N ALA A 36 9.46 18.50 -19.75
CA ALA A 36 9.59 17.33 -18.90
C ALA A 36 8.22 17.02 -18.26
N PRO A 37 7.77 15.75 -18.19
CA PRO A 37 6.53 15.44 -17.51
C PRO A 37 6.72 15.80 -16.04
N ARG A 38 6.04 16.87 -15.59
CA ARG A 38 6.00 17.23 -14.18
C ARG A 38 5.41 16.04 -13.42
N LEU A 39 6.28 15.24 -12.79
CA LEU A 39 5.91 14.26 -11.79
C LEU A 39 5.17 15.01 -10.68
N GLY A 40 3.91 14.62 -10.43
CA GLY A 40 3.01 15.32 -9.53
C GLY A 40 1.99 16.15 -10.29
N THR A 41 1.12 15.48 -11.05
CA THR A 41 -0.10 16.13 -11.49
C THR A 41 -1.05 16.21 -10.30
N PHE A 42 -0.88 17.23 -9.46
CA PHE A 42 -2.01 17.78 -8.72
C PHE A 42 -2.93 18.42 -9.77
N LYS A 43 -3.69 17.58 -10.49
CA LYS A 43 -4.78 18.06 -11.34
C LYS A 43 -5.82 18.58 -10.37
N TYR A 44 -5.89 19.91 -10.22
CA TYR A 44 -7.11 20.51 -9.73
C TYR A 44 -8.25 19.94 -10.58
N ARG A 45 -9.24 19.33 -9.92
CA ARG A 45 -10.32 18.56 -10.55
C ARG A 45 -11.12 19.47 -11.48
N HIS A 46 -10.71 19.59 -12.74
CA HIS A 46 -11.56 20.19 -13.77
C HIS A 46 -12.80 19.35 -14.07
N THR A 47 -12.94 18.15 -13.49
CA THR A 47 -14.20 17.38 -13.44
C THR A 47 -14.78 17.33 -12.03
N ARG A 48 -14.68 18.44 -11.29
CA ARG A 48 -15.86 19.00 -10.61
C ARG A 48 -16.37 20.20 -11.44
N THR A 49 -16.32 20.14 -12.77
CA THR A 49 -17.22 20.97 -13.59
C THR A 49 -18.62 20.39 -13.41
N ILE A 50 -19.22 20.77 -12.29
CA ILE A 50 -20.62 20.75 -11.91
C ILE A 50 -21.35 19.43 -12.19
N PRO A 51 -21.69 18.68 -11.14
CA PRO A 51 -22.97 18.00 -11.12
C PRO A 51 -23.86 18.71 -10.11
N ASP A 52 -25.09 19.01 -10.49
CA ASP A 52 -26.17 19.33 -9.56
C ASP A 52 -26.26 18.29 -8.41
N ASP A 53 -25.67 17.10 -8.57
CA ASP A 53 -25.50 16.07 -7.53
C ASP A 53 -24.63 16.50 -6.33
N ALA A 54 -23.81 17.56 -6.46
CA ALA A 54 -23.09 18.14 -5.32
C ALA A 54 -23.97 19.03 -4.43
N VAL A 55 -25.22 19.32 -4.85
CA VAL A 55 -26.10 20.27 -4.18
C VAL A 55 -26.69 19.71 -2.88
N ASN A 56 -26.88 18.39 -2.75
CA ASN A 56 -27.17 17.76 -1.45
C ASN A 56 -27.07 16.21 -1.52
N PRO A 57 -25.90 15.60 -1.21
CA PRO A 57 -25.74 14.14 -1.30
C PRO A 57 -26.60 13.36 -0.28
N LEU A 58 -27.22 14.05 0.70
CA LEU A 58 -28.13 13.43 1.66
C LEU A 58 -29.58 13.37 1.18
N THR A 59 -29.95 14.16 0.16
CA THR A 59 -31.35 14.24 -0.33
C THR A 59 -31.52 13.93 -1.82
N THR A 60 -30.43 13.87 -2.58
CA THR A 60 -30.46 13.58 -4.02
C THR A 60 -29.48 12.46 -4.35
N PRO A 61 -29.94 11.31 -4.87
CA PRO A 61 -29.06 10.22 -5.28
C PRO A 61 -28.12 10.70 -6.40
N THR A 62 -26.81 10.50 -6.23
CA THR A 62 -25.81 10.82 -7.26
C THR A 62 -25.98 9.91 -8.48
N LYS A 63 -26.02 10.47 -9.69
CA LYS A 63 -25.94 9.66 -10.92
C LYS A 63 -24.55 9.03 -11.05
N ILE A 64 -24.43 7.92 -11.78
CA ILE A 64 -23.11 7.33 -12.06
C ILE A 64 -22.28 8.29 -12.93
N ASP A 65 -21.04 8.51 -12.51
CA ASP A 65 -20.07 9.27 -13.28
C ASP A 65 -19.65 8.49 -14.54
N ALA A 66 -19.85 9.05 -15.73
CA ALA A 66 -19.32 8.49 -16.96
C ALA A 66 -17.77 8.42 -16.94
N GLY A 67 -17.20 7.44 -17.65
CA GLY A 67 -15.74 7.27 -17.76
C GLY A 67 -15.00 7.02 -16.43
N THR A 68 -15.72 6.51 -15.42
CA THR A 68 -15.21 6.33 -14.06
C THR A 68 -15.15 4.85 -13.68
N LEU A 69 -14.07 4.47 -13.01
CA LEU A 69 -13.93 3.18 -12.34
C LEU A 69 -14.36 3.32 -10.87
N HIS A 70 -15.47 2.70 -10.51
CA HIS A 70 -16.01 2.65 -9.16
C HIS A 70 -15.46 1.44 -8.41
N ILE A 71 -14.86 1.65 -7.24
CA ILE A 71 -14.38 0.56 -6.38
C ILE A 71 -15.50 0.21 -5.41
N VAL A 72 -16.18 -0.92 -5.63
CA VAL A 72 -17.42 -1.25 -4.94
C VAL A 72 -17.19 -2.32 -3.90
N SER A 73 -17.46 -1.98 -2.64
CA SER A 73 -17.46 -2.96 -1.55
C SER A 73 -18.69 -3.84 -1.64
N VAL A 74 -18.49 -5.15 -1.50
CA VAL A 74 -19.55 -6.17 -1.52
C VAL A 74 -19.64 -6.88 -0.16
N PRO A 75 -20.75 -7.56 0.17
CA PRO A 75 -20.88 -8.32 1.42
C PRO A 75 -19.72 -9.26 1.74
N ILE A 76 -19.48 -9.48 3.04
CA ILE A 76 -18.49 -10.44 3.56
C ILE A 76 -19.12 -11.74 4.08
N GLY A 77 -20.46 -11.85 4.06
CA GLY A 77 -21.17 -13.02 4.55
C GLY A 77 -22.68 -12.87 4.60
N ASN A 78 -23.19 -11.64 4.75
CA ASN A 78 -24.62 -11.36 4.80
C ASN A 78 -25.06 -10.45 3.65
N LEU A 79 -26.04 -10.89 2.86
CA LEU A 79 -26.52 -10.15 1.70
C LEU A 79 -27.02 -8.74 2.06
N LYS A 80 -27.54 -8.55 3.29
CA LYS A 80 -28.03 -7.26 3.78
C LYS A 80 -26.91 -6.24 4.07
N ASP A 81 -25.65 -6.65 3.99
CA ASP A 81 -24.52 -5.74 4.18
C ASP A 81 -24.24 -4.86 2.95
N PHE A 82 -24.93 -5.10 1.82
CA PHE A 82 -24.87 -4.18 0.69
C PHE A 82 -25.32 -2.78 1.12
N SER A 83 -24.51 -1.78 0.78
CA SER A 83 -24.98 -0.40 0.85
C SER A 83 -25.93 -0.13 -0.31
N ILE A 84 -26.92 0.74 -0.09
CA ILE A 84 -27.85 1.18 -1.15
C ILE A 84 -27.07 1.69 -2.37
N ARG A 85 -26.03 2.49 -2.13
CA ARG A 85 -25.15 3.00 -3.19
C ARG A 85 -24.38 1.91 -3.95
N ALA A 86 -24.02 0.81 -3.30
CA ALA A 86 -23.37 -0.31 -3.99
C ALA A 86 -24.33 -0.97 -4.97
N LEU A 87 -25.59 -1.21 -4.57
CA LEU A 87 -26.63 -1.76 -5.44
C LEU A 87 -26.90 -0.82 -6.63
N ASP A 88 -27.10 0.47 -6.35
CA ASP A 88 -27.34 1.48 -7.40
C ASP A 88 -26.20 1.53 -8.41
N VAL A 89 -24.95 1.50 -7.92
CA VAL A 89 -23.77 1.53 -8.79
C VAL A 89 -23.70 0.27 -9.66
N LEU A 90 -23.84 -0.91 -9.05
CA LEU A 90 -23.77 -2.18 -9.79
C LEU A 90 -24.91 -2.32 -10.79
N GLN A 91 -26.08 -1.72 -10.53
CA GLN A 91 -27.20 -1.74 -11.46
C GLN A 91 -26.93 -0.90 -12.71
N GLN A 92 -26.35 0.30 -12.58
CA GLN A 92 -26.24 1.25 -13.71
C GLN A 92 -24.90 1.23 -14.47
N VAL A 93 -23.80 0.68 -13.92
CA VAL A 93 -22.50 0.68 -14.64
C VAL A 93 -22.53 -0.13 -15.94
N ASP A 94 -21.80 0.26 -16.98
CA ASP A 94 -21.73 -0.53 -18.22
C ASP A 94 -21.09 -1.91 -18.00
N TYR A 95 -19.99 -1.97 -17.22
CA TYR A 95 -19.24 -3.21 -16.97
C TYR A 95 -18.89 -3.41 -15.50
N ILE A 96 -18.78 -4.68 -15.10
CA ILE A 96 -18.33 -5.10 -13.77
C ILE A 96 -17.04 -5.90 -13.93
N VAL A 97 -15.93 -5.31 -13.50
CA VAL A 97 -14.62 -5.94 -13.39
C VAL A 97 -14.58 -6.76 -12.11
N THR A 98 -14.26 -8.05 -12.22
CA THR A 98 -14.25 -8.97 -11.09
C THR A 98 -13.06 -9.92 -11.11
N THR A 99 -12.63 -10.33 -9.92
CA THR A 99 -11.60 -11.35 -9.67
C THR A 99 -12.14 -12.78 -9.77
N ASP A 100 -13.45 -12.96 -9.62
CA ASP A 100 -14.12 -14.25 -9.59
C ASP A 100 -15.50 -14.13 -10.25
N ARG A 101 -15.59 -14.55 -11.54
CA ARG A 101 -16.84 -14.44 -12.31
C ARG A 101 -17.95 -15.31 -11.72
N PRO A 102 -17.74 -16.61 -11.41
CA PRO A 102 -18.79 -17.41 -10.78
C PRO A 102 -19.33 -16.81 -9.49
N ALA A 103 -18.47 -16.44 -8.55
CA ALA A 103 -18.92 -15.88 -7.26
C ALA A 103 -19.68 -14.56 -7.44
N THR A 104 -19.17 -13.69 -8.32
CA THR A 104 -19.83 -12.41 -8.62
C THR A 104 -21.17 -12.61 -9.30
N LYS A 105 -21.27 -13.56 -10.24
CA LYS A 105 -22.54 -13.87 -10.89
C LYS A 105 -23.58 -14.33 -9.86
N THR A 106 -23.22 -15.27 -8.98
CA THR A 106 -24.12 -15.72 -7.91
C THR A 106 -24.55 -14.56 -7.01
N LEU A 107 -23.63 -13.68 -6.64
CA LEU A 107 -23.95 -12.51 -5.82
C LEU A 107 -24.94 -11.56 -6.51
N LEU A 108 -24.74 -11.27 -7.81
CA LEU A 108 -25.62 -10.41 -8.59
C LEU A 108 -27.01 -11.03 -8.81
N ASP A 109 -27.06 -12.34 -9.04
CA ASP A 109 -28.32 -13.09 -9.19
C ASP A 109 -29.17 -12.98 -7.90
N LEU A 110 -28.53 -13.06 -6.71
CA LEU A 110 -29.20 -12.93 -5.40
C LEU A 110 -29.81 -11.55 -5.15
N VAL A 111 -29.29 -10.50 -5.80
CA VAL A 111 -29.81 -9.12 -5.69
C VAL A 111 -30.51 -8.66 -6.95
N HIS A 112 -30.80 -9.58 -7.88
CA HIS A 112 -31.53 -9.32 -9.13
C HIS A 112 -30.86 -8.27 -10.05
N ILE A 113 -29.52 -8.27 -10.12
CA ILE A 113 -28.76 -7.42 -11.05
C ILE A 113 -28.28 -8.26 -12.24
N GLU A 114 -28.56 -7.79 -13.46
CA GLU A 114 -28.17 -8.50 -14.68
C GLU A 114 -26.64 -8.52 -14.86
N ALA A 115 -26.07 -9.73 -14.94
CA ALA A 115 -24.63 -9.94 -15.15
C ALA A 115 -24.25 -10.24 -16.62
N GLN A 116 -25.22 -10.62 -17.45
CA GLN A 116 -24.96 -11.14 -18.80
C GLN A 116 -24.30 -10.07 -19.68
N GLY A 117 -23.19 -10.41 -20.32
CA GLY A 117 -22.42 -9.49 -21.17
C GLY A 117 -21.66 -8.37 -20.44
N ARG A 118 -21.88 -8.17 -19.13
CA ARG A 118 -21.31 -7.06 -18.34
C ARG A 118 -20.06 -7.44 -17.54
N LEU A 119 -19.83 -8.72 -17.27
CA LEU A 119 -18.68 -9.15 -16.47
C LEU A 119 -17.36 -9.15 -17.26
N ILE A 120 -16.31 -8.56 -16.70
CA ILE A 120 -14.93 -8.59 -17.18
C ILE A 120 -14.05 -9.23 -16.10
N HIS A 121 -13.31 -10.28 -16.43
CA HIS A 121 -12.43 -10.95 -15.46
C HIS A 121 -11.06 -10.27 -15.38
N TYR A 122 -10.61 -9.97 -14.18
CA TYR A 122 -9.29 -9.40 -13.91
C TYR A 122 -8.51 -10.28 -12.94
N SER A 123 -7.31 -10.69 -13.35
CA SER A 123 -6.38 -11.48 -12.54
C SER A 123 -4.94 -11.09 -12.83
N ARG A 124 -4.01 -11.62 -12.03
CA ARG A 124 -2.57 -11.39 -12.23
C ARG A 124 -2.08 -11.87 -13.61
N SER A 125 -2.66 -12.93 -14.16
CA SER A 125 -2.22 -13.51 -15.43
C SER A 125 -2.67 -12.71 -16.64
N ASN A 126 -3.80 -12.01 -16.58
CA ASN A 126 -4.36 -11.28 -17.71
C ASN A 126 -4.28 -9.74 -17.56
N ARG A 127 -3.55 -9.25 -16.55
CA ARG A 127 -3.54 -7.82 -16.17
C ARG A 127 -3.16 -6.89 -17.33
N THR A 128 -2.12 -7.22 -18.10
CA THR A 128 -1.61 -6.36 -19.17
C THR A 128 -2.62 -6.20 -20.30
N ALA A 129 -3.18 -7.32 -20.78
CA ALA A 129 -4.18 -7.31 -21.84
C ALA A 129 -5.50 -6.65 -21.39
N SER A 130 -5.90 -6.88 -20.13
CA SER A 130 -7.11 -6.30 -19.58
C SER A 130 -7.00 -4.78 -19.42
N LYS A 131 -5.83 -4.29 -19.00
CA LYS A 131 -5.59 -2.86 -18.79
C LYS A 131 -5.92 -2.01 -20.01
N GLU A 132 -5.32 -2.32 -21.18
CA GLU A 132 -5.46 -1.49 -22.38
C GLU A 132 -6.94 -1.36 -22.78
N LYS A 133 -7.64 -2.49 -22.80
CA LYS A 133 -9.08 -2.55 -23.06
C LYS A 133 -9.91 -1.76 -22.05
N LEU A 134 -9.61 -1.87 -20.76
CA LEU A 134 -10.33 -1.15 -19.71
C LEU A 134 -10.13 0.36 -19.82
N VAL A 135 -8.89 0.81 -20.06
CA VAL A 135 -8.58 2.24 -20.27
C VAL A 135 -9.32 2.77 -21.50
N GLU A 136 -9.32 2.02 -22.60
CA GLU A 136 -10.02 2.42 -23.84
C GLU A 136 -11.51 2.61 -23.61
N LEU A 137 -12.18 1.63 -22.98
CA LEU A 137 -13.60 1.68 -22.67
C LEU A 137 -13.94 2.87 -21.74
N LEU A 138 -13.14 3.07 -20.68
CA LEU A 138 -13.33 4.18 -19.74
C LEU A 138 -13.12 5.55 -20.41
N ARG A 139 -12.14 5.67 -21.33
CA ARG A 139 -11.95 6.88 -22.15
C ARG A 139 -13.08 7.11 -23.14
N GLY A 140 -13.70 6.03 -23.63
CA GLY A 140 -14.91 6.07 -24.43
C GLY A 140 -16.17 6.46 -23.65
N GLY A 141 -16.05 6.84 -22.36
CA GLY A 141 -17.15 7.29 -21.52
C GLY A 141 -17.89 6.18 -20.78
N ARG A 142 -17.51 4.90 -20.98
CA ARG A 142 -18.12 3.78 -20.27
C ARG A 142 -17.81 3.84 -18.78
N SER A 143 -18.79 3.48 -17.97
CA SER A 143 -18.70 3.38 -16.52
C SER A 143 -18.41 1.94 -16.11
N MET A 144 -17.62 1.76 -15.06
CA MET A 144 -17.24 0.42 -14.60
C MET A 144 -17.25 0.31 -13.08
N ALA A 145 -17.58 -0.87 -12.56
CA ALA A 145 -17.35 -1.22 -11.15
C ALA A 145 -16.25 -2.28 -11.04
N LEU A 146 -15.30 -2.10 -10.12
CA LEU A 146 -14.41 -3.16 -9.65
C LEU A 146 -14.99 -3.76 -8.37
N VAL A 147 -15.21 -5.07 -8.38
CA VAL A 147 -15.58 -5.87 -7.21
C VAL A 147 -14.54 -6.98 -6.98
N CYS A 148 -14.47 -7.44 -5.74
CA CYS A 148 -13.74 -8.65 -5.37
C CYS A 148 -14.72 -9.74 -4.92
N THR A 149 -14.20 -10.88 -4.48
CA THR A 149 -15.03 -12.01 -4.02
C THR A 149 -15.84 -11.65 -2.77
N SER A 150 -15.30 -10.84 -1.87
CA SER A 150 -15.98 -10.40 -0.65
C SER A 150 -15.31 -9.17 -0.04
N GLY A 151 -16.09 -8.22 0.46
CA GLY A 151 -15.58 -7.03 1.15
C GLY A 151 -15.15 -5.91 0.20
N THR A 152 -14.16 -5.12 0.65
CA THR A 152 -13.64 -3.97 -0.10
C THR A 152 -12.48 -4.39 -1.01
N PRO A 153 -12.55 -4.17 -2.34
CA PRO A 153 -11.43 -4.43 -3.24
C PRO A 153 -10.18 -3.65 -2.81
N CYS A 154 -9.00 -4.20 -3.11
CA CYS A 154 -7.69 -3.65 -2.74
C CYS A 154 -7.33 -3.66 -1.24
N VAL A 155 -8.24 -4.03 -0.34
CA VAL A 155 -7.94 -4.19 1.10
C VAL A 155 -7.59 -5.65 1.39
N GLY A 156 -6.30 -5.97 1.27
CA GLY A 156 -5.81 -7.35 1.38
C GLY A 156 -6.12 -8.22 0.15
N ASP A 157 -6.71 -7.62 -0.90
CA ASP A 157 -7.12 -8.27 -2.14
C ASP A 157 -6.40 -7.64 -3.36
N VAL A 158 -6.57 -8.23 -4.55
CA VAL A 158 -6.05 -7.70 -5.82
C VAL A 158 -6.82 -6.46 -6.28
N GLY A 159 -6.18 -5.65 -7.13
CA GLY A 159 -6.79 -4.47 -7.76
C GLY A 159 -5.98 -3.19 -7.63
N SER A 160 -5.08 -3.08 -6.65
CA SER A 160 -4.27 -1.87 -6.43
C SER A 160 -3.37 -1.51 -7.62
N GLU A 161 -2.83 -2.51 -8.31
CA GLU A 161 -2.10 -2.31 -9.56
C GLU A 161 -2.99 -1.70 -10.65
N LEU A 162 -4.19 -2.24 -10.85
CA LEU A 162 -5.17 -1.73 -11.82
C LEU A 162 -5.54 -0.28 -11.49
N ILE A 163 -5.80 0.03 -10.22
CA ILE A 163 -6.11 1.41 -9.77
C ILE A 163 -4.95 2.35 -10.11
N ARG A 164 -3.71 1.95 -9.82
CA ARG A 164 -2.53 2.77 -10.13
C ARG A 164 -2.37 3.01 -11.62
N GLU A 165 -2.71 2.02 -12.44
CA GLU A 165 -2.70 2.13 -13.90
C GLU A 165 -3.81 3.04 -14.43
N MET A 166 -5.02 2.96 -13.88
CA MET A 166 -6.10 3.88 -14.21
C MET A 166 -5.73 5.32 -13.86
N GLN A 167 -5.18 5.52 -12.67
CA GLN A 167 -4.69 6.83 -12.23
C GLN A 167 -3.60 7.39 -13.16
N SER A 168 -2.64 6.56 -13.59
CA SER A 168 -1.59 7.00 -14.51
C SER A 168 -2.12 7.30 -15.92
N ALA A 169 -3.16 6.59 -16.34
CA ALA A 169 -3.87 6.85 -17.60
C ALA A 169 -4.80 8.07 -17.56
N GLY A 170 -4.95 8.72 -16.40
CA GLY A 170 -5.81 9.88 -16.18
C GLY A 170 -7.30 9.53 -16.01
N VAL A 171 -7.62 8.26 -15.79
CA VAL A 171 -8.99 7.78 -15.55
C VAL A 171 -9.41 8.09 -14.12
N ARG A 172 -10.69 8.48 -13.94
CA ARG A 172 -11.26 8.75 -12.62
C ARG A 172 -11.49 7.44 -11.89
N VAL A 173 -11.06 7.38 -10.63
CA VAL A 173 -11.34 6.29 -9.71
C VAL A 173 -12.16 6.83 -8.54
N SER A 174 -13.29 6.19 -8.23
CA SER A 174 -14.22 6.61 -7.19
C SER A 174 -14.49 5.45 -6.23
N ALA A 175 -14.45 5.69 -4.91
CA ALA A 175 -14.74 4.65 -3.93
C ALA A 175 -16.23 4.60 -3.58
N VAL A 176 -16.79 3.39 -3.48
CA VAL A 176 -18.09 3.10 -2.90
C VAL A 176 -17.87 2.34 -1.58
N PRO A 177 -18.05 3.00 -0.42
CA PRO A 177 -17.81 2.40 0.88
C PRO A 177 -18.84 1.31 1.16
N GLY A 178 -18.47 0.41 2.06
CA GLY A 178 -19.30 -0.71 2.45
C GLY A 178 -18.52 -1.70 3.31
N PRO A 179 -18.91 -2.98 3.29
CA PRO A 179 -18.42 -3.98 4.24
C PRO A 179 -16.92 -4.24 4.10
N CYS A 180 -16.23 -4.29 5.24
CA CYS A 180 -14.83 -4.64 5.31
C CYS A 180 -14.57 -5.44 6.60
N ALA A 181 -14.13 -6.69 6.46
CA ALA A 181 -13.90 -7.58 7.61
C ALA A 181 -12.91 -6.98 8.62
N LEU A 182 -11.88 -6.27 8.14
CA LEU A 182 -10.92 -5.55 8.97
C LEU A 182 -11.60 -4.53 9.89
N THR A 183 -12.44 -3.64 9.35
CA THR A 183 -13.08 -2.59 10.15
C THR A 183 -14.18 -3.16 11.05
N CYS A 184 -14.91 -4.18 10.59
CA CYS A 184 -15.90 -4.88 11.41
C CYS A 184 -15.23 -5.55 12.62
N ALA A 185 -14.12 -6.28 12.40
CA ALA A 185 -13.37 -6.92 13.48
C ALA A 185 -12.86 -5.90 14.51
N LEU A 186 -12.28 -4.79 14.05
CA LEU A 186 -11.84 -3.71 14.92
C LEU A 186 -12.99 -3.15 15.76
N ALA A 187 -14.13 -2.86 15.12
CA ALA A 187 -15.31 -2.29 15.79
C ALA A 187 -15.87 -3.20 16.90
N VAL A 188 -15.89 -4.52 16.70
CA VAL A 188 -16.40 -5.47 17.71
C VAL A 188 -15.35 -5.91 18.74
N SER A 189 -14.06 -5.68 18.47
CA SER A 189 -12.96 -6.17 19.33
C SER A 189 -12.68 -5.32 20.59
N GLY A 190 -13.04 -4.04 20.55
CA GLY A 190 -12.77 -3.10 21.65
C GLY A 190 -11.29 -2.85 21.92
N VAL A 191 -10.44 -2.89 20.89
CA VAL A 191 -8.97 -2.71 21.00
C VAL A 191 -8.49 -1.32 20.59
N THR A 192 -9.34 -0.56 19.88
CA THR A 192 -9.04 0.81 19.44
C THR A 192 -9.87 1.79 20.25
N PHE A 193 -9.20 2.75 20.90
CA PHE A 193 -9.83 3.78 21.72
C PHE A 193 -9.82 5.13 21.01
N SER A 194 -10.84 5.95 21.22
CA SER A 194 -10.83 7.32 20.71
C SER A 194 -9.88 8.19 21.54
N PRO A 195 -9.04 9.05 20.93
CA PRO A 195 -8.28 10.06 21.67
C PRO A 195 -9.15 10.99 22.53
N TYR A 196 -10.45 11.06 22.26
CA TYR A 196 -11.40 11.89 23.01
C TYR A 196 -11.99 11.17 24.23
N GLU A 197 -11.89 9.84 24.30
CA GLU A 197 -12.37 9.05 25.44
C GLU A 197 -11.34 9.04 26.59
N SER A 198 -10.05 9.06 26.26
CA SER A 198 -8.94 9.08 27.23
C SER A 198 -8.72 10.45 27.91
N GLY A 199 -9.52 11.46 27.56
CA GLY A 199 -9.35 12.86 27.98
C GLY A 199 -10.29 13.40 29.07
N THR A 200 -11.11 12.58 29.74
CA THR A 200 -11.97 13.04 30.86
C THR A 200 -11.26 13.03 32.21
N SER A 201 -10.01 13.53 32.24
CA SER A 201 -9.53 14.28 33.39
C SER A 201 -9.50 15.74 32.97
N SER A 202 -10.36 16.54 33.59
CA SER A 202 -10.55 17.97 33.30
C SER A 202 -9.22 18.69 33.10
N PRO A 203 -9.14 19.73 32.24
CA PRO A 203 -7.99 20.61 32.19
C PRO A 203 -7.99 21.45 33.47
N SER A 204 -7.49 20.87 34.56
CA SER A 204 -7.09 21.65 35.71
C SER A 204 -5.83 22.41 35.32
N SER A 205 -5.97 23.72 35.40
CA SER A 205 -4.94 24.74 35.27
C SER A 205 -3.58 24.31 35.84
N SER A 206 -2.61 24.04 34.96
CA SER A 206 -1.22 24.39 35.22
C SER A 206 -0.46 24.51 33.91
N THR A 207 -0.04 25.74 33.65
CA THR A 207 0.73 26.21 32.51
C THR A 207 2.16 25.66 32.58
N HIS A 208 2.35 24.38 32.26
CA HIS A 208 3.63 23.86 31.81
C HIS A 208 3.37 22.96 30.60
N ALA A 209 3.62 23.50 29.41
CA ALA A 209 3.76 22.69 28.21
C ALA A 209 4.98 21.79 28.41
N GLU A 210 4.78 20.63 29.04
CA GLU A 210 5.79 19.57 29.05
C GLU A 210 6.13 19.26 27.60
N VAL A 211 7.41 19.40 27.26
CA VAL A 211 7.94 18.98 25.97
C VAL A 211 7.54 17.52 25.80
N PRO A 212 6.76 17.15 24.75
CA PRO A 212 6.33 15.78 24.55
C PRO A 212 7.55 14.88 24.58
N SER A 213 7.55 13.91 25.49
CA SER A 213 8.65 12.96 25.57
C SER A 213 8.87 12.32 24.20
N LEU A 214 10.10 11.99 23.85
CA LEU A 214 10.40 11.34 22.56
C LEU A 214 9.66 9.98 22.43
N ALA A 215 9.11 9.44 23.52
CA ALA A 215 8.21 8.30 23.55
C ALA A 215 6.77 8.66 23.13
N SER A 216 6.24 9.80 23.57
CA SER A 216 4.98 10.38 23.07
C SER A 216 5.02 10.65 21.57
N LEU A 217 6.18 11.09 21.04
CA LEU A 217 6.38 11.31 19.60
C LEU A 217 6.54 10.02 18.78
N ARG A 218 6.76 8.87 19.44
CA ARG A 218 6.93 7.55 18.79
C ARG A 218 5.70 6.66 18.87
N SER A 219 4.78 6.96 19.79
CA SER A 219 3.48 6.31 19.79
C SER A 219 2.59 7.01 18.79
N LEU A 220 1.99 6.23 17.87
CA LEU A 220 0.85 6.76 17.12
C LEU A 220 -0.26 7.12 18.12
N ARG A 221 -1.15 8.05 17.73
CA ARG A 221 -2.27 8.47 18.58
C ARG A 221 -3.21 7.30 18.88
N ASP A 222 -3.96 7.40 19.97
CA ASP A 222 -5.05 6.47 20.29
C ASP A 222 -5.96 6.27 19.07
N GLY A 223 -6.40 5.04 18.87
CA GLY A 223 -7.20 4.64 17.70
C GLY A 223 -6.37 4.25 16.48
N SER A 224 -5.04 4.40 16.54
CA SER A 224 -4.16 3.87 15.50
C SER A 224 -4.09 2.35 15.57
N PHE A 225 -3.95 1.71 14.40
CA PHE A 225 -3.73 0.27 14.28
C PHE A 225 -2.84 -0.01 13.07
N PHE A 226 -2.26 -1.20 13.03
CA PHE A 226 -1.52 -1.69 11.88
C PHE A 226 -2.23 -2.87 11.24
N PHE A 227 -2.52 -2.78 9.95
CA PHE A 227 -3.03 -3.91 9.19
C PHE A 227 -1.88 -4.59 8.43
N GLY A 228 -1.57 -5.83 8.81
CA GLY A 228 -0.48 -6.61 8.24
C GLY A 228 -0.88 -7.58 7.13
N ASN A 229 -2.15 -7.56 6.71
CA ASN A 229 -2.73 -8.56 5.82
C ASN A 229 -2.57 -9.98 6.39
N MET A 230 -1.86 -10.90 5.72
CA MET A 230 -1.68 -12.28 6.19
C MET A 230 -0.32 -12.47 6.86
N LEU A 231 -0.28 -13.22 7.96
CA LEU A 231 0.98 -13.64 8.55
C LEU A 231 1.71 -14.65 7.63
N PRO A 232 3.06 -14.69 7.65
CA PRO A 232 3.82 -15.66 6.88
C PRO A 232 3.49 -17.11 7.25
N GLU A 233 3.46 -17.99 6.25
CA GLU A 233 3.25 -19.42 6.45
C GLU A 233 4.43 -20.08 7.18
N SER A 234 5.66 -19.69 6.84
CA SER A 234 6.85 -20.26 7.46
C SER A 234 7.00 -19.77 8.90
N HIS A 235 7.14 -20.72 9.83
CA HIS A 235 7.31 -20.49 11.26
C HIS A 235 8.41 -19.45 11.57
N GLY A 236 9.61 -19.61 10.99
CA GLY A 236 10.70 -18.66 11.23
C GLY A 236 10.44 -17.24 10.71
N ALA A 237 9.73 -17.08 9.58
CA ALA A 237 9.35 -15.75 9.11
C ALA A 237 8.24 -15.14 9.99
N ARG A 238 7.26 -15.94 10.41
CA ARG A 238 6.19 -15.50 11.30
C ARG A 238 6.74 -15.03 12.64
N LEU A 239 7.62 -15.81 13.29
CA LEU A 239 8.28 -15.39 14.54
C LEU A 239 9.04 -14.07 14.40
N ARG A 240 9.69 -13.84 13.25
CA ARG A 240 10.41 -12.59 12.97
C ARG A 240 9.46 -11.39 12.84
N ILE A 241 8.32 -11.56 12.17
CA ILE A 241 7.28 -10.52 12.08
C ILE A 241 6.68 -10.24 13.46
N LEU A 242 6.34 -11.29 14.21
CA LEU A 242 5.82 -11.17 15.57
C LEU A 242 6.79 -10.42 16.50
N ARG A 243 8.10 -10.71 16.44
CA ARG A 243 9.10 -10.04 17.28
C ARG A 243 9.35 -8.59 16.86
N ASN A 244 9.56 -8.36 15.56
CA ASN A 244 10.13 -7.10 15.09
C ASN A 244 9.09 -6.06 14.68
N ILE A 245 7.89 -6.49 14.29
CA ILE A 245 6.81 -5.60 13.86
C ILE A 245 5.75 -5.55 14.95
N VAL A 246 5.17 -6.70 15.32
CA VAL A 246 4.06 -6.74 16.27
C VAL A 246 4.52 -6.42 17.69
N GLY A 247 5.60 -7.06 18.16
CA GLY A 247 6.14 -6.81 19.50
C GLY A 247 6.71 -5.40 19.68
N ALA A 248 7.13 -4.76 18.59
CA ALA A 248 7.59 -3.37 18.60
C ALA A 248 6.45 -2.35 18.47
N ALA A 249 5.22 -2.79 18.15
CA ALA A 249 4.07 -1.93 18.01
C ALA A 249 3.42 -1.63 19.36
N ASN A 250 3.11 -0.35 19.59
CA ASN A 250 2.36 0.15 20.74
C ASN A 250 0.84 0.21 20.48
N TYR A 251 0.38 -0.36 19.36
CA TYR A 251 -1.00 -0.30 18.89
C TYR A 251 -1.42 -1.67 18.37
N PRO A 252 -2.74 -1.94 18.27
CA PRO A 252 -3.25 -3.20 17.76
C PRO A 252 -2.74 -3.51 16.35
N CYS A 253 -2.35 -4.76 16.14
CA CYS A 253 -1.94 -5.31 14.86
C CYS A 253 -3.00 -6.29 14.38
N VAL A 254 -3.59 -6.03 13.22
CA VAL A 254 -4.69 -6.80 12.63
C VAL A 254 -4.21 -7.58 11.42
N PHE A 255 -4.66 -8.82 11.31
CA PHE A 255 -4.31 -9.74 10.25
C PHE A 255 -5.55 -10.51 9.78
N TYR A 256 -5.62 -10.79 8.49
CA TYR A 256 -6.42 -11.92 8.02
C TYR A 256 -5.66 -13.21 8.32
N GLU A 257 -6.38 -14.29 8.61
CA GLU A 257 -5.77 -15.61 8.79
C GLU A 257 -6.69 -16.73 8.26
N ILE A 258 -6.13 -17.92 8.08
CA ILE A 258 -6.86 -19.12 7.65
C ILE A 258 -7.12 -19.98 8.89
N PRO A 259 -8.36 -20.46 9.13
CA PRO A 259 -8.69 -21.21 10.34
C PRO A 259 -7.80 -22.42 10.61
N ARG A 260 -7.41 -23.15 9.58
CA ARG A 260 -6.52 -24.32 9.71
C ARG A 260 -5.12 -23.98 10.22
N ARG A 261 -4.68 -22.72 10.05
CA ARG A 261 -3.38 -22.22 10.52
C ARG A 261 -3.44 -21.65 11.94
N LEU A 262 -4.63 -21.38 12.47
CA LEU A 262 -4.82 -20.63 13.71
C LEU A 262 -4.03 -21.20 14.89
N LEU A 263 -4.06 -22.52 15.10
CA LEU A 263 -3.31 -23.15 16.20
C LEU A 263 -1.82 -22.87 16.14
N SER A 264 -1.20 -23.03 14.96
CA SER A 264 0.23 -22.76 14.76
C SER A 264 0.60 -21.28 14.92
N VAL A 265 -0.34 -20.40 14.58
CA VAL A 265 -0.17 -18.95 14.75
C VAL A 265 -0.26 -18.59 16.22
N LEU A 266 -1.27 -19.10 16.95
CA LEU A 266 -1.44 -18.88 18.39
C LEU A 266 -0.25 -19.43 19.18
N GLN A 267 0.31 -20.58 18.81
CA GLN A 267 1.54 -21.10 19.40
C GLN A 267 2.71 -20.11 19.27
N ASP A 268 2.89 -19.53 18.09
CA ASP A 268 3.96 -18.57 17.84
C ASP A 268 3.72 -17.23 18.55
N VAL A 269 2.47 -16.80 18.65
CA VAL A 269 2.10 -15.61 19.44
C VAL A 269 2.34 -15.87 20.92
N ALA A 270 1.92 -17.01 21.47
CA ALA A 270 2.18 -17.37 22.87
C ALA A 270 3.67 -17.42 23.20
N LEU A 271 4.49 -17.92 22.26
CA LEU A 271 5.94 -17.98 22.42
C LEU A 271 6.60 -16.59 22.44
N VAL A 272 6.13 -15.64 21.63
CA VAL A 272 6.78 -14.34 21.44
C VAL A 272 6.17 -13.24 22.32
N LEU A 273 4.85 -13.27 22.47
CA LEU A 273 4.01 -12.23 23.06
C LEU A 273 3.01 -12.84 24.06
N PRO A 274 3.47 -13.54 25.12
CA PRO A 274 2.60 -14.32 26.00
C PRO A 274 1.56 -13.50 26.77
N ARG A 275 1.84 -12.20 26.98
CA ARG A 275 0.97 -11.28 27.73
C ARG A 275 0.03 -10.48 26.84
N ARG A 276 0.21 -10.53 25.51
CA ARG A 276 -0.63 -9.75 24.60
C ARG A 276 -2.00 -10.41 24.51
N ARG A 277 -3.02 -9.58 24.71
CA ARG A 277 -4.40 -9.95 24.40
C ARG A 277 -4.51 -10.19 22.89
N VAL A 278 -5.16 -11.28 22.52
CA VAL A 278 -5.43 -11.67 21.15
C VAL A 278 -6.95 -11.76 20.99
N VAL A 279 -7.47 -11.23 19.89
CA VAL A 279 -8.88 -11.35 19.52
C VAL A 279 -8.97 -12.11 18.19
N VAL A 280 -9.81 -13.13 18.16
CA VAL A 280 -10.11 -13.94 16.98
C VAL A 280 -11.57 -13.74 16.63
N ALA A 281 -11.82 -13.10 15.49
CA ALA A 281 -13.16 -12.92 14.93
C ALA A 281 -13.37 -13.94 13.81
N HIS A 282 -14.33 -14.85 13.97
CA HIS A 282 -14.69 -15.86 12.98
C HIS A 282 -15.99 -15.50 12.28
N GLU A 283 -16.03 -15.75 10.97
CA GLU A 283 -17.28 -15.77 10.19
C GLU A 283 -18.15 -14.53 10.39
N LEU A 284 -17.52 -13.35 10.52
CA LEU A 284 -18.20 -12.06 10.71
C LEU A 284 -19.36 -11.91 9.71
N THR A 285 -20.50 -11.43 10.22
CA THR A 285 -21.80 -11.24 9.55
C THR A 285 -22.57 -12.53 9.22
N LYS A 286 -21.98 -13.72 9.38
CA LYS A 286 -22.61 -15.00 9.04
C LYS A 286 -23.29 -15.63 10.26
N MET A 287 -24.00 -16.73 10.03
CA MET A 287 -24.74 -17.47 11.07
C MET A 287 -23.87 -17.92 12.25
N ASN A 288 -22.61 -18.28 11.99
CA ASN A 288 -21.67 -18.78 13.01
C ASN A 288 -20.65 -17.70 13.43
N GLU A 289 -21.04 -16.43 13.35
CA GLU A 289 -20.20 -15.33 13.84
C GLU A 289 -19.82 -15.55 15.30
N SER A 290 -18.53 -15.42 15.60
CA SER A 290 -18.01 -15.56 16.96
C SER A 290 -16.76 -14.72 17.18
N LEU A 291 -16.60 -14.28 18.43
CA LEU A 291 -15.49 -13.45 18.87
C LEU A 291 -14.88 -14.07 20.13
N HIS A 292 -13.62 -14.47 20.06
CA HIS A 292 -12.88 -15.00 21.20
C HIS A 292 -11.71 -14.08 21.52
N ALA A 293 -11.61 -13.64 22.77
CA ALA A 293 -10.58 -12.71 23.21
C ALA A 293 -9.93 -13.19 24.50
N ASP A 294 -8.64 -13.51 24.44
CA ASP A 294 -7.83 -13.85 25.61
C ASP A 294 -6.34 -13.83 25.23
N ASN A 295 -5.48 -14.25 26.15
CA ASN A 295 -4.09 -14.54 25.84
C ASN A 295 -3.98 -15.77 24.90
N ALA A 296 -2.90 -15.80 24.11
CA ALA A 296 -2.73 -16.80 23.06
C ALA A 296 -2.68 -18.26 23.58
N ASP A 297 -2.18 -18.48 24.79
CA ASP A 297 -2.13 -19.79 25.46
C ASP A 297 -3.53 -20.33 25.79
N LYS A 298 -4.41 -19.48 26.33
CA LYS A 298 -5.79 -19.86 26.65
C LYS A 298 -6.63 -20.05 25.40
N LEU A 299 -6.44 -19.21 24.39
CA LEU A 299 -7.06 -19.41 23.08
C LEU A 299 -6.59 -20.74 22.46
N LEU A 300 -5.30 -21.06 22.56
CA LEU A 300 -4.77 -22.33 22.10
C LEU A 300 -5.45 -23.51 22.84
N ALA A 301 -5.61 -23.41 24.16
CA ALA A 301 -6.31 -24.42 24.95
C ALA A 301 -7.79 -24.57 24.54
N PHE A 302 -8.47 -23.46 24.23
CA PHE A 302 -9.85 -23.47 23.74
C PHE A 302 -9.97 -24.14 22.36
N TYR A 303 -9.16 -23.71 21.40
CA TYR A 303 -9.23 -24.22 20.02
C TYR A 303 -8.69 -25.64 19.86
N SER A 304 -7.96 -26.16 20.85
CA SER A 304 -7.52 -27.56 20.87
C SER A 304 -8.62 -28.54 21.30
N ARG A 305 -9.75 -28.06 21.81
CA ARG A 305 -10.88 -28.91 22.21
C ARG A 305 -11.61 -29.45 20.99
N GLN A 306 -12.25 -30.60 21.14
CA GLN A 306 -12.91 -31.31 20.03
C GLN A 306 -14.08 -30.49 19.44
N GLU A 307 -14.77 -29.71 20.28
CA GLU A 307 -15.92 -28.88 19.91
C GLU A 307 -15.50 -27.71 18.99
N ALA A 308 -14.30 -27.15 19.22
CA ALA A 308 -13.77 -26.04 18.43
C ALA A 308 -13.21 -26.47 17.07
N TYR A 309 -13.05 -27.78 16.84
CA TYR A 309 -12.44 -28.32 15.62
C TYR A 309 -13.19 -27.92 14.34
N VAL A 310 -14.51 -27.78 14.39
CA VAL A 310 -15.32 -27.34 13.24
C VAL A 310 -14.94 -25.93 12.81
N MET A 311 -14.65 -25.04 13.77
CA MET A 311 -14.24 -23.65 13.52
C MET A 311 -12.87 -23.56 12.85
N LEU A 312 -12.02 -24.59 12.99
CA LEU A 312 -10.69 -24.65 12.40
C LEU A 312 -10.68 -25.27 11.00
N LYS A 313 -11.71 -26.03 10.62
CA LYS A 313 -11.77 -26.74 9.33
C LYS A 313 -12.07 -25.84 8.14
N LYS A 314 -12.96 -24.87 8.33
CA LYS A 314 -13.51 -23.98 7.29
C LYS A 314 -13.81 -22.60 7.87
N GLY A 315 -13.98 -21.64 6.97
CA GLY A 315 -14.36 -20.28 7.31
C GLY A 315 -13.25 -19.27 7.06
N GLN A 316 -13.55 -18.02 7.40
CA GLN A 316 -12.69 -16.86 7.33
C GLN A 316 -12.52 -16.29 8.73
N LEU A 317 -11.34 -15.75 9.01
CA LEU A 317 -11.07 -15.16 10.32
C LEU A 317 -10.21 -13.91 10.21
N VAL A 318 -10.44 -13.01 11.17
CA VAL A 318 -9.58 -11.85 11.43
C VAL A 318 -8.93 -12.05 12.79
N LEU A 319 -7.62 -11.95 12.84
CA LEU A 319 -6.80 -12.06 14.04
C LEU A 319 -6.31 -10.66 14.42
N ILE A 320 -6.51 -10.27 15.67
CA ILE A 320 -6.02 -9.02 16.21
C ILE A 320 -5.09 -9.36 17.37
N ILE A 321 -3.90 -8.77 17.38
CA ILE A 321 -2.95 -8.83 18.49
C ILE A 321 -2.85 -7.42 19.05
N ASP A 322 -3.27 -7.24 20.30
CA ASP A 322 -3.39 -5.93 20.93
C ASP A 322 -2.01 -5.25 21.18
N GLY A 323 -2.05 -3.97 21.53
CA GLY A 323 -0.91 -3.22 22.06
C GLY A 323 -0.39 -3.80 23.39
N PRO A 324 0.78 -3.34 23.86
CA PRO A 324 1.32 -3.78 25.14
C PRO A 324 0.42 -3.28 26.26
N ASP A 325 0.28 -4.10 27.31
CA ASP A 325 -0.26 -3.59 28.57
C ASP A 325 0.69 -2.54 29.18
N ALA A 326 0.22 -1.81 30.21
CA ALA A 326 1.01 -0.76 30.84
C ALA A 326 2.36 -1.25 31.41
N SER A 327 2.42 -2.49 31.87
CA SER A 327 3.62 -3.10 32.44
C SER A 327 4.62 -3.50 31.35
N GLU A 328 4.16 -4.11 30.27
CA GLU A 328 4.98 -4.44 29.10
C GLU A 328 5.49 -3.17 28.42
N ALA A 329 4.65 -2.15 28.25
CA ALA A 329 5.04 -0.86 27.70
C ALA A 329 6.15 -0.20 28.52
N GLN A 330 6.03 -0.23 29.85
CA GLN A 330 7.05 0.31 30.74
C GLN A 330 8.36 -0.48 30.70
N GLU A 331 8.29 -1.80 30.58
CA GLU A 331 9.47 -2.65 30.40
C GLU A 331 10.18 -2.35 29.08
N GLN A 332 9.43 -2.22 27.99
CA GLN A 332 9.96 -1.84 26.69
C GLN A 332 10.66 -0.47 26.74
N LEU A 333 10.04 0.52 27.40
CA LEU A 333 10.62 1.84 27.59
C LEU A 333 11.94 1.79 28.38
N ARG A 334 12.00 1.01 29.46
CA ARG A 334 13.22 0.80 30.26
C ARG A 334 14.34 0.17 29.43
N ARG A 335 14.04 -0.89 28.66
CA ARG A 335 15.01 -1.55 27.77
C ARG A 335 15.53 -0.58 26.71
N GLU A 336 14.66 0.26 26.17
CA GLU A 336 15.07 1.25 25.16
C GLU A 336 15.96 2.35 25.76
N ALA A 337 15.61 2.87 26.94
CA ALA A 337 16.41 3.85 27.65
C ALA A 337 17.81 3.32 27.98
N GLU A 338 17.91 2.07 28.42
CA GLU A 338 19.19 1.41 28.67
C GLU A 338 20.03 1.27 27.38
N LYS A 339 19.41 0.83 26.28
CA LYS A 339 20.08 0.72 24.97
C LYS A 339 20.63 2.08 24.52
N ARG A 340 19.85 3.15 24.65
CA ARG A 340 20.29 4.53 24.33
C ARG A 340 21.45 4.96 25.23
N ARG A 341 21.40 4.66 26.53
CA ARG A 341 22.50 4.97 27.47
C ARG A 341 23.79 4.27 27.07
N ARG A 342 23.73 2.98 26.70
CA ARG A 342 24.89 2.22 26.20
C ARG A 342 25.47 2.83 24.92
N LEU A 343 24.62 3.19 23.96
CA LEU A 343 25.05 3.83 22.71
C LEU A 343 25.70 5.20 22.94
N ARG A 344 25.14 6.02 23.84
CA ARG A 344 25.71 7.33 24.20
C ARG A 344 27.07 7.21 24.87
N ARG A 345 27.27 6.22 25.76
CA ARG A 345 28.59 5.95 26.35
C ARG A 345 29.61 5.57 25.28
N GLY A 346 29.24 4.66 24.36
CA GLY A 346 30.12 4.30 23.25
C GLY A 346 30.51 5.51 22.40
N ILE A 347 29.56 6.39 22.06
CA ILE A 347 29.86 7.63 21.32
C ILE A 347 30.77 8.55 22.13
N ALA A 348 30.52 8.74 23.43
CA ALA A 348 31.35 9.57 24.30
C ALA A 348 32.79 9.03 24.44
N GLU A 349 32.95 7.71 24.54
CA GLU A 349 34.26 7.04 24.54
C GLU A 349 34.97 7.21 23.19
N PHE A 350 34.27 7.09 22.06
CA PHE A 350 34.81 7.36 20.73
C PHE A 350 35.20 8.84 20.52
N VAL A 351 34.42 9.78 21.06
CA VAL A 351 34.70 11.22 20.96
C VAL A 351 35.82 11.64 21.91
N GLY A 352 35.92 11.03 23.10
CA GLY A 352 37.02 11.22 24.05
C GLY A 352 38.36 10.77 23.47
N GLN A 353 38.39 9.59 22.84
CA GLN A 353 39.58 9.12 22.10
C GLN A 353 39.96 10.01 20.90
N GLY A 354 39.04 10.84 20.41
CA GLY A 354 39.31 11.84 19.36
C GLY A 354 39.81 13.19 19.88
N ARG A 355 39.74 13.44 21.20
CA ARG A 355 40.25 14.68 21.83
C ARG A 355 41.59 14.49 22.54
N ASP A 356 41.94 13.26 22.91
CA ASP A 356 43.25 12.94 23.49
C ASP A 356 44.34 12.67 22.43
N GLY A 357 44.09 13.04 21.17
CA GLY A 357 44.93 12.73 20.01
C GLY A 357 45.86 13.84 19.52
N GLU A 358 45.93 15.00 20.18
CA GLU A 358 46.80 16.11 19.73
C GLU A 358 47.98 16.45 20.65
N GLU A 359 48.14 15.84 21.82
CA GLU A 359 49.38 16.02 22.58
C GLU A 359 49.93 14.71 23.16
N SER A 360 51.10 14.36 22.60
CA SER A 360 52.17 13.58 23.23
C SER A 360 52.11 12.05 23.19
N GLY A 361 53.06 11.47 22.44
CA GLY A 361 53.73 10.23 22.84
C GLY A 361 53.57 9.04 21.90
N GLN A 362 54.66 8.69 21.21
CA GLN A 362 54.83 7.46 20.44
C GLN A 362 54.58 6.22 21.32
N GLY A 363 53.39 5.62 21.21
CA GLY A 363 53.05 4.32 21.77
C GLY A 363 52.53 3.40 20.67
N VAL A 364 53.36 2.46 20.21
CA VAL A 364 52.96 1.44 19.24
C VAL A 364 51.93 0.51 19.89
N ILE A 365 50.65 0.75 19.59
CA ILE A 365 49.55 -0.14 19.99
C ILE A 365 49.69 -1.43 19.17
N GLN A 366 50.15 -2.51 19.80
CA GLN A 366 50.14 -3.82 19.15
C GLN A 366 48.68 -4.30 18.97
N PRO A 367 48.25 -4.65 17.74
CA PRO A 367 46.89 -5.10 17.50
C PRO A 367 46.64 -6.47 18.14
N LYS A 368 45.52 -6.60 18.87
CA LYS A 368 45.03 -7.87 19.40
C LYS A 368 45.06 -8.99 18.33
N PRO A 369 45.46 -10.22 18.68
CA PRO A 369 45.54 -11.32 17.72
C PRO A 369 44.15 -11.63 17.15
N GLN A 370 43.99 -11.36 15.85
CA GLN A 370 42.73 -11.58 15.15
C GLN A 370 42.50 -13.07 14.91
N SER A 371 41.27 -13.53 15.13
CA SER A 371 40.85 -14.90 14.81
C SER A 371 41.07 -15.20 13.32
N ARG A 372 41.60 -16.39 13.00
CA ARG A 372 41.82 -16.88 11.62
C ARG A 372 40.59 -16.73 10.73
N ARG A 373 39.39 -16.81 11.33
CA ARG A 373 38.09 -16.66 10.65
C ARG A 373 37.80 -15.21 10.24
N GLU A 374 38.26 -14.24 11.02
CA GLU A 374 38.11 -12.81 10.76
C GLU A 374 39.08 -12.34 9.66
N LEU A 375 40.32 -12.85 9.69
CA LEU A 375 41.32 -12.61 8.65
C LEU A 375 40.83 -13.09 7.26
N LEU A 376 40.20 -14.28 7.23
CA LEU A 376 39.59 -14.84 6.01
C LEU A 376 38.41 -14.00 5.50
N ARG A 377 37.53 -13.53 6.39
CA ARG A 377 36.43 -12.62 6.03
C ARG A 377 36.94 -11.31 5.45
N ARG A 378 37.98 -10.72 6.05
CA ARG A 378 38.61 -9.49 5.57
C ARG A 378 39.28 -9.67 4.20
N ARG A 379 40.00 -10.78 3.99
CA ARG A 379 40.58 -11.12 2.68
C ARG A 379 39.52 -11.32 1.60
N ARG A 380 38.42 -12.02 1.91
CA ARG A 380 37.28 -12.18 0.98
C ARG A 380 36.63 -10.85 0.64
N ARG A 381 36.40 -9.99 1.64
CA ARG A 381 35.82 -8.64 1.45
C ARG A 381 36.72 -7.77 0.57
N LYS A 382 38.04 -7.75 0.81
CA LYS A 382 39.01 -7.00 -0.02
C LYS A 382 39.00 -7.47 -1.48
N ARG A 383 38.96 -8.79 -1.73
CA ARG A 383 38.89 -9.35 -3.08
C ARG A 383 37.59 -8.98 -3.80
N LEU A 384 36.47 -8.94 -3.08
CA LEU A 384 35.18 -8.54 -3.65
C LEU A 384 35.17 -7.06 -4.05
N ILE A 385 35.71 -6.20 -3.20
CA ILE A 385 35.83 -4.75 -3.48
C ILE A 385 36.69 -4.53 -4.73
N MET A 386 37.87 -5.15 -4.82
CA MET A 386 38.72 -5.05 -6.02
C MET A 386 38.01 -5.53 -7.29
N LYS A 387 37.20 -6.61 -7.20
CA LYS A 387 36.42 -7.09 -8.36
C LYS A 387 35.37 -6.06 -8.79
N ILE A 388 34.66 -5.45 -7.84
CA ILE A 388 33.66 -4.42 -8.13
C ILE A 388 34.32 -3.20 -8.77
N GLU A 389 35.45 -2.74 -8.22
CA GLU A 389 36.20 -1.60 -8.74
C GLU A 389 36.69 -1.85 -10.17
N LYS A 390 37.24 -3.05 -10.44
CA LYS A 390 37.70 -3.43 -11.78
C LYS A 390 36.54 -3.50 -12.79
N GLU A 391 35.37 -3.99 -12.39
CA GLU A 391 34.19 -3.99 -13.26
C GLU A 391 33.65 -2.58 -13.51
N GLN A 392 33.62 -1.72 -12.49
CA GLN A 392 33.23 -0.32 -12.66
C GLN A 392 34.21 0.45 -13.58
N GLU A 393 35.51 0.13 -13.52
CA GLU A 393 36.51 0.71 -14.39
C GLU A 393 36.36 0.26 -15.85
N LYS A 394 36.05 -1.03 -16.08
CA LYS A 394 35.70 -1.53 -17.42
C LYS A 394 34.46 -0.83 -17.99
N ILE A 395 33.40 -0.67 -17.17
CA ILE A 395 32.18 0.03 -17.59
C ILE A 395 32.50 1.49 -17.94
N ARG A 396 33.33 2.17 -17.13
CA ARG A 396 33.78 3.55 -17.42
C ARG A 396 34.59 3.63 -18.72
N MET A 397 35.48 2.68 -18.99
CA MET A 397 36.23 2.65 -20.25
C MET A 397 35.31 2.40 -21.45
N ALA A 398 34.39 1.43 -21.37
CA ALA A 398 33.42 1.15 -22.42
C ALA A 398 32.52 2.36 -22.73
N MET A 399 32.08 3.08 -21.70
CA MET A 399 31.31 4.31 -21.86
C MET A 399 32.13 5.46 -22.47
N LYS A 400 33.43 5.57 -22.16
CA LYS A 400 34.32 6.55 -22.79
C LYS A 400 34.59 6.24 -24.26
N ILE A 401 34.75 4.96 -24.62
CA ILE A 401 34.96 4.52 -26.01
C ILE A 401 33.74 4.89 -26.87
N ASN A 402 32.52 4.65 -26.38
CA ASN A 402 31.29 5.05 -27.07
C ASN A 402 31.16 6.57 -27.26
N HIS A 403 31.74 7.36 -26.36
CA HIS A 403 31.69 8.83 -26.45
C HIS A 403 32.69 9.40 -27.46
N THR A 404 33.83 8.73 -27.67
CA THR A 404 34.82 9.08 -28.70
C THR A 404 34.35 8.71 -30.11
N ASP A 405 33.64 7.58 -30.29
CA ASP A 405 33.11 7.17 -31.59
C ASP A 405 31.92 8.04 -32.03
N ALA A 406 31.07 8.47 -31.08
CA ALA A 406 29.97 9.40 -31.36
C ALA A 406 30.42 10.85 -31.68
N SER A 407 31.71 11.17 -31.52
CA SER A 407 32.27 12.49 -31.87
C SER A 407 32.96 12.52 -33.25
N LYS A 408 33.00 11.38 -33.96
CA LYS A 408 33.55 11.22 -35.32
C LYS A 408 32.51 10.83 -36.38
N LEU A 409 31.22 10.83 -36.03
CA LEU A 409 30.07 10.80 -36.93
C LEU A 409 29.30 12.11 -36.74
#